data_AF-A0A077ZU41-F1
#
_entry.id   AF-A0A077ZU41-F1
#
_cell.length_a   1.000
_cell.length_b   1.000
_cell.length_c   1.000
_cell.angle_alpha   90.00
_cell.angle_beta   90.00
_cell.angle_gamma   90.00
#
_symmetry.space_group_name_H-M   'P 1'
#
loop_
_entity.id
_entity.type
_entity.pdbx_description
1 polymer ?
#
loop_
_entity_poly.entity_id
_entity_poly.type
_entity_poly.pdbx_seq_one_letter_code
_entity_poly.pdbx_strand_id
1 'polypeptide(L)'
;MINEQKINQIVPFVCRYYLTRLSAVIARNAYAQIMQSPGLIVPRVTNAHYVKQNQQLMSCPLKCGYEYLRKNRKKHLESCRKIKQICGECGYQTLVQNQEEDPHKCTDYLKYQLRLSQEKYELQEKQFEDFKIQSQSQGNKHLSIQNKSGYQNERQYLTTMHKYPLEKLTLNQMRRLPNHAKYLFGWLCNGNNFIGCQSGQTLQGPFRQLLNEVIYHCSQCKFDFCEACFQKYGNVHHHDLQSLTYQAACKINKAYIGGWKCNAIRYFGCNQGSMAHKDPNEILYHDSQRSFNLCQKCFILYSINDKDRNEAFDL
;
A
#
# COMPACT_ATOMS: atom_id res chain seq x y z
N MET A 1 -1.91 -18.35 18.85
CA MET A 1 -3.35 -18.71 18.86
C MET A 1 -4.12 -17.64 19.61
N ILE A 2 -4.96 -16.86 18.93
CA ILE A 2 -5.87 -15.91 19.58
C ILE A 2 -7.11 -16.72 20.00
N ASN A 3 -7.39 -16.76 21.30
CA ASN A 3 -8.46 -17.54 21.91
C ASN A 3 -9.84 -16.99 21.46
N GLU A 4 -10.70 -17.84 20.88
CA GLU A 4 -12.06 -17.51 20.43
C GLU A 4 -12.91 -16.83 21.51
N GLN A 5 -12.60 -17.06 22.79
CA GLN A 5 -13.27 -16.43 23.92
C GLN A 5 -13.13 -14.90 23.97
N LYS A 6 -12.10 -14.30 23.37
CA LYS A 6 -11.93 -12.84 23.32
C LYS A 6 -12.80 -12.15 22.26
N ILE A 7 -13.32 -12.88 21.28
CA ILE A 7 -14.13 -12.30 20.18
C ILE A 7 -15.58 -12.07 20.63
N ASN A 8 -16.11 -12.92 21.52
CA ASN A 8 -17.49 -12.82 21.99
C ASN A 8 -17.70 -11.76 23.10
N GLN A 9 -16.62 -11.24 23.71
CA GLN A 9 -16.73 -10.23 24.79
C GLN A 9 -16.75 -8.78 24.28
N ILE A 10 -16.57 -8.52 22.98
CA ILE A 10 -16.39 -7.16 22.44
C ILE A 10 -17.65 -6.60 21.76
N VAL A 11 -18.71 -7.38 21.53
CA VAL A 11 -19.81 -6.91 20.66
C VAL A 11 -21.21 -7.14 21.24
N PRO A 12 -21.79 -6.12 21.89
CA PRO A 12 -23.23 -5.97 21.95
C PRO A 12 -23.64 -4.68 21.26
N PHE A 13 -23.51 -4.58 19.93
CA PHE A 13 -24.18 -3.51 19.19
C PHE A 13 -24.67 -4.01 17.84
N VAL A 14 -25.98 -3.93 17.66
CA VAL A 14 -26.63 -3.90 16.35
C VAL A 14 -25.89 -2.88 15.49
N CYS A 15 -25.44 -3.32 14.32
CA CYS A 15 -24.69 -2.52 13.35
C CYS A 15 -25.42 -1.19 13.09
N ARG A 16 -24.82 -0.08 13.53
CA ARG A 16 -25.35 1.26 13.27
C ARG A 16 -25.12 1.61 11.81
N TYR A 17 -26.04 1.20 10.94
CA TYR A 17 -26.25 1.93 9.69
C TYR A 17 -26.53 3.40 10.05
N TYR A 18 -25.79 4.32 9.44
CA TYR A 18 -25.97 5.77 9.61
C TYR A 18 -27.33 6.23 9.04
N LEU A 19 -28.44 5.90 9.71
CA LEU A 19 -29.74 6.53 9.52
C LEU A 19 -29.85 7.87 10.27
N THR A 20 -28.90 8.16 11.18
CA THR A 20 -28.88 9.40 11.98
C THR A 20 -28.57 10.67 11.17
N ARG A 21 -28.04 10.56 9.95
CA ARG A 21 -27.79 11.76 9.10
C ARG A 21 -28.88 12.04 8.08
N LEU A 22 -29.65 11.05 7.65
CA LEU A 22 -30.77 11.31 6.75
C LEU A 22 -31.92 11.98 7.51
N SER A 23 -32.23 11.50 8.71
CA SER A 23 -33.24 12.13 9.58
C SER A 23 -32.81 13.53 10.03
N ALA A 24 -31.52 13.77 10.32
CA ALA A 24 -31.04 15.10 10.68
C ALA A 24 -31.02 16.10 9.51
N VAL A 25 -30.77 15.63 8.28
CA VAL A 25 -30.81 16.48 7.07
C VAL A 25 -32.25 16.73 6.63
N ILE A 26 -33.14 15.72 6.72
CA ILE A 26 -34.58 15.88 6.46
C ILE A 26 -35.21 16.76 7.54
N ALA A 27 -34.86 16.57 8.82
CA ALA A 27 -35.31 17.41 9.92
C ALA A 27 -34.79 18.84 9.80
N ARG A 28 -33.52 19.07 9.42
CA ARG A 28 -33.01 20.43 9.15
C ARG A 28 -33.71 21.10 7.97
N ASN A 29 -34.03 20.36 6.91
CA ASN A 29 -34.76 20.90 5.76
C ASN A 29 -36.25 21.14 6.07
N ALA A 30 -36.88 20.31 6.91
CA ALA A 30 -38.25 20.50 7.37
C ALA A 30 -38.35 21.64 8.40
N TYR A 31 -37.39 21.75 9.33
CA TYR A 31 -37.32 22.82 10.33
C TYR A 31 -37.04 24.20 9.68
N ALA A 32 -36.25 24.24 8.60
CA ALA A 32 -36.05 25.42 7.78
C ALA A 32 -37.29 25.84 6.96
N GLN A 33 -38.26 24.94 6.76
CA GLN A 33 -39.55 25.26 6.15
C GLN A 33 -40.61 25.68 7.19
N ILE A 34 -40.50 25.22 8.44
CA ILE A 34 -41.48 25.47 9.52
C ILE A 34 -41.17 26.76 10.31
N MET A 35 -39.91 27.18 10.41
CA MET A 35 -39.52 28.47 11.00
C MET A 35 -39.68 29.64 10.01
N GLN A 36 -40.90 29.83 9.50
CA GLN A 36 -41.30 31.08 8.86
C GLN A 36 -41.77 32.05 9.95
N SER A 37 -40.84 32.81 10.51
CA SER A 37 -41.19 33.99 11.29
C SER A 37 -42.01 34.95 10.43
N PRO A 38 -43.17 35.43 10.89
CA PRO A 38 -43.93 36.45 10.18
C PRO A 38 -43.13 37.76 10.23
N GLY A 39 -42.51 38.16 9.11
CA GLY A 39 -41.84 39.46 8.99
C GLY A 39 -40.57 39.52 8.16
N LEU A 40 -40.00 38.40 7.73
CA LEU A 40 -38.82 38.42 6.83
C LEU A 40 -39.26 38.52 5.38
N ILE A 41 -39.04 39.69 4.77
CA ILE A 41 -39.16 39.92 3.33
C ILE A 41 -38.18 38.96 2.63
N VAL A 42 -38.71 37.84 2.13
CA VAL A 42 -37.94 36.93 1.29
C VAL A 42 -37.65 37.68 -0.02
N PRO A 43 -36.38 37.93 -0.36
CA PRO A 43 -36.06 38.59 -1.64
C PRO A 43 -36.66 37.74 -2.76
N ARG A 44 -37.47 38.38 -3.63
CA ARG A 44 -38.02 37.74 -4.82
C ARG A 44 -36.87 37.12 -5.60
N VAL A 45 -36.82 35.79 -5.59
CA VAL A 45 -35.88 35.02 -6.39
C VAL A 45 -36.21 35.32 -7.85
N THR A 46 -35.40 36.17 -8.48
CA THR A 46 -35.55 36.48 -9.90
C THR A 46 -35.18 35.25 -10.73
N ASN A 47 -35.80 35.10 -11.92
CA ASN A 47 -35.48 34.00 -12.84
C ASN A 47 -33.97 33.89 -13.13
N ALA A 48 -33.25 35.02 -13.14
CA ALA A 48 -31.81 35.07 -13.29
C ALA A 48 -31.04 34.31 -12.18
N HIS A 49 -31.51 34.38 -10.93
CA HIS A 49 -30.89 33.66 -9.81
C HIS A 49 -31.08 32.15 -9.94
N TYR A 50 -32.26 31.70 -10.38
CA TYR A 50 -32.56 30.28 -10.59
C TYR A 50 -31.71 29.67 -11.72
N VAL A 51 -31.52 30.40 -12.83
CA VAL A 51 -30.66 29.97 -13.93
C VAL A 51 -29.20 29.83 -13.48
N LYS A 52 -28.69 30.78 -12.68
CA LYS A 52 -27.31 30.73 -12.17
C LYS A 52 -27.08 29.55 -11.22
N GLN A 53 -28.05 29.21 -10.37
CA GLN A 53 -27.95 28.05 -9.48
C GLN A 53 -27.96 26.71 -10.22
N ASN A 54 -28.64 26.61 -11.37
CA ASN A 54 -28.72 25.37 -12.15
C ASN A 54 -27.42 24.99 -12.86
N GLN A 55 -26.49 25.93 -13.00
CA GLN A 55 -25.15 25.71 -13.56
C GLN A 55 -24.08 25.43 -12.49
N GLN A 56 -24.43 25.46 -11.20
CA GLN A 56 -23.48 25.18 -10.13
C GLN A 56 -23.09 23.69 -10.10
N LEU A 57 -21.79 23.42 -10.09
CA LEU A 57 -21.23 22.10 -9.79
C LEU A 57 -21.42 21.78 -8.31
N MET A 58 -21.89 20.58 -8.04
CA MET A 58 -22.16 20.08 -6.69
C MET A 58 -21.46 18.73 -6.53
N SER A 59 -20.75 18.55 -5.42
CA SER A 59 -20.20 17.24 -5.05
C SER A 59 -21.33 16.30 -4.62
N CYS A 60 -21.23 15.02 -5.00
CA CYS A 60 -22.27 14.05 -4.67
C CYS A 60 -22.42 13.83 -3.16
N PRO A 61 -23.65 13.94 -2.59
CA PRO A 61 -23.88 13.76 -1.17
C PRO A 61 -23.65 12.32 -0.69
N LEU A 62 -23.66 11.34 -1.60
CA LEU A 62 -23.31 9.93 -1.33
C LEU A 62 -21.79 9.67 -1.37
N LYS A 63 -20.97 10.73 -1.56
CA LYS A 63 -19.50 10.66 -1.61
C LYS A 63 -18.96 9.66 -2.64
N CYS A 64 -19.62 9.52 -3.78
CA CYS A 64 -19.15 8.65 -4.86
C CYS A 64 -17.92 9.17 -5.62
N GLY A 65 -17.40 10.35 -5.27
CA GLY A 65 -16.24 10.98 -5.93
C GLY A 65 -16.57 11.81 -7.18
N TYR A 66 -17.82 11.79 -7.67
CA TYR A 66 -18.23 12.57 -8.85
C TYR A 66 -18.88 13.91 -8.47
N GLU A 67 -18.62 14.92 -9.29
CA GLU A 67 -19.33 16.21 -9.29
C GLU A 67 -20.39 16.23 -10.40
N TYR A 68 -21.50 16.92 -10.15
CA TYR A 68 -22.58 17.07 -11.14
C TYR A 68 -23.17 18.48 -11.11
N LEU A 69 -23.66 18.94 -12.26
CA LEU A 69 -24.44 20.18 -12.32
C LEU A 69 -25.75 20.01 -11.54
N ARG A 70 -26.12 21.01 -10.74
CA ARG A 70 -27.32 20.98 -9.89
C ARG A 70 -28.60 20.56 -10.61
N LYS A 71 -28.79 20.98 -11.87
CA LYS A 71 -29.92 20.55 -12.73
C LYS A 71 -29.97 19.04 -12.99
N ASN A 72 -28.82 18.36 -12.96
CA ASN A 72 -28.67 16.92 -13.17
C ASN A 72 -28.72 16.12 -11.87
N ARG A 73 -29.02 16.73 -10.72
CA ARG A 73 -29.04 16.06 -9.41
C ARG A 73 -29.89 14.80 -9.41
N LYS A 74 -31.10 14.86 -9.96
CA LYS A 74 -32.04 13.71 -9.98
C LYS A 74 -31.46 12.55 -10.79
N LYS A 75 -31.03 12.80 -12.03
CA LYS A 75 -30.42 11.80 -12.92
C LYS A 75 -29.16 11.18 -12.31
N HIS A 76 -28.30 12.00 -11.71
CA HIS A 76 -27.10 11.50 -11.03
C HIS A 76 -27.46 10.62 -9.84
N LEU A 77 -28.39 11.04 -8.97
CA LEU A 77 -28.79 10.25 -7.80
C LEU A 77 -29.43 8.91 -8.22
N GLU A 78 -30.18 8.87 -9.31
CA GLU A 78 -30.74 7.63 -9.87
C GLU A 78 -29.64 6.67 -10.37
N SER A 79 -28.60 7.16 -11.04
CA SER A 79 -27.47 6.34 -11.47
C SER A 79 -26.49 5.98 -10.34
N CYS A 80 -26.31 6.89 -9.39
CA CYS A 80 -25.39 6.76 -8.25
C CYS A 80 -25.84 5.67 -7.28
N ARG A 81 -27.13 5.30 -7.27
CA ARG A 81 -27.65 4.15 -6.53
C ARG A 81 -27.09 2.81 -7.01
N LYS A 82 -26.42 2.74 -8.17
CA LYS A 82 -25.73 1.53 -8.64
C LYS A 82 -24.29 1.39 -8.10
N ILE A 83 -23.86 2.30 -7.23
CA ILE A 83 -22.49 2.34 -6.70
C ILE A 83 -22.38 1.41 -5.50
N LYS A 84 -21.30 0.61 -5.45
CA LYS A 84 -21.00 -0.33 -4.38
C LYS A 84 -20.85 0.41 -3.04
N GLN A 85 -21.60 -0.01 -2.02
CA GLN A 85 -21.36 0.38 -0.64
C GLN A 85 -20.25 -0.49 -0.06
N ILE A 86 -19.30 0.13 0.64
CA ILE A 86 -18.20 -0.55 1.31
C ILE A 86 -18.46 -0.48 2.81
N CYS A 87 -18.49 -1.62 3.51
CA CYS A 87 -18.58 -1.66 4.96
C CYS A 87 -17.33 -1.03 5.58
N GLY A 88 -17.51 -0.06 6.50
CA GLY A 88 -16.40 0.63 7.16
C GLY A 88 -15.62 -0.24 8.16
N GLU A 89 -16.20 -1.33 8.64
CA GLU A 89 -15.56 -2.22 9.62
C GLU A 89 -14.83 -3.39 8.97
N CYS A 90 -15.43 -4.01 7.94
CA CYS A 90 -14.87 -5.22 7.31
C CYS A 90 -14.47 -5.04 5.83
N GLY A 91 -14.73 -3.89 5.22
CA GLY A 91 -14.41 -3.60 3.81
C GLY A 91 -15.28 -4.30 2.78
N TYR A 92 -16.30 -5.06 3.21
CA TYR A 92 -17.20 -5.80 2.31
C TYR A 92 -17.96 -4.86 1.36
N GLN A 93 -18.02 -5.21 0.07
CA GLN A 93 -18.67 -4.39 -0.96
C GLN A 93 -20.02 -5.01 -1.38
N THR A 94 -21.12 -4.27 -1.23
CA THR A 94 -22.44 -4.69 -1.72
C THR A 94 -23.08 -3.64 -2.63
N LEU A 95 -23.95 -4.07 -3.54
CA LEU A 95 -24.73 -3.17 -4.39
C LEU A 95 -25.98 -2.73 -3.62
N VAL A 96 -26.33 -1.44 -3.69
CA VAL A 96 -27.50 -0.86 -2.99
C VAL A 96 -28.83 -1.51 -3.40
N GLN A 97 -28.89 -2.24 -4.50
CA GLN A 97 -30.11 -2.88 -5.00
C GLN A 97 -30.50 -4.16 -4.23
N ASN A 98 -29.61 -4.73 -3.41
CA ASN A 98 -29.89 -5.93 -2.63
C ASN A 98 -30.39 -5.58 -1.21
N GLN A 99 -31.42 -4.73 -1.09
CA GLN A 99 -31.99 -4.36 0.22
C GLN A 99 -32.94 -5.43 0.81
N GLU A 100 -33.27 -6.47 0.04
CA GLU A 100 -34.05 -7.63 0.53
C GLU A 100 -33.17 -8.77 1.06
N GLU A 101 -31.84 -8.68 0.88
CA GLU A 101 -30.91 -9.64 1.47
C GLU A 101 -30.50 -9.17 2.88
N ASP A 102 -30.54 -10.12 3.83
CA ASP A 102 -30.20 -9.92 5.24
C ASP A 102 -28.98 -8.98 5.42
N PRO A 103 -29.03 -7.98 6.33
CA PRO A 103 -27.92 -7.06 6.54
C PRO A 103 -26.64 -7.85 6.79
N HIS A 104 -25.60 -7.58 5.98
CA HIS A 104 -24.35 -8.34 6.02
C HIS A 104 -23.87 -8.52 7.46
N LYS A 105 -23.80 -9.77 7.93
CA LYS A 105 -23.32 -10.10 9.27
C LYS A 105 -21.81 -9.99 9.26
N CYS A 106 -21.26 -8.81 9.58
CA CYS A 106 -19.82 -8.55 9.64
C CYS A 106 -19.06 -9.67 10.37
N THR A 107 -19.62 -10.16 11.47
CA THR A 107 -19.05 -11.25 12.27
C THR A 107 -18.88 -12.54 11.46
N ASP A 108 -19.87 -12.92 10.66
CA ASP A 108 -19.83 -14.15 9.87
C ASP A 108 -18.84 -14.01 8.70
N TYR A 109 -18.80 -12.83 8.06
CA TYR A 109 -17.80 -12.53 7.04
C TYR A 109 -16.37 -12.56 7.61
N LEU A 110 -16.13 -11.93 8.77
CA LEU A 110 -14.82 -11.93 9.40
C LEU A 110 -14.41 -13.33 9.87
N LYS A 111 -15.33 -14.12 10.44
CA LYS A 111 -15.10 -15.54 10.76
C LYS A 111 -14.74 -16.35 9.52
N TYR A 112 -15.44 -16.13 8.41
CA TYR A 112 -15.14 -16.77 7.13
C TYR A 112 -13.74 -16.39 6.61
N GLN A 113 -13.39 -15.10 6.62
CA GLN A 113 -12.06 -14.65 6.22
C GLN A 113 -10.95 -15.21 7.12
N LEU A 114 -11.19 -15.30 8.43
CA LEU A 114 -10.26 -15.90 9.37
C LEU A 114 -10.06 -17.39 9.05
N ARG A 115 -11.14 -18.13 8.82
CA ARG A 115 -11.08 -19.55 8.43
C ARG A 115 -10.29 -19.76 7.14
N LEU A 116 -10.56 -18.95 6.10
CA LEU A 116 -9.79 -19.00 4.85
C LEU A 116 -8.28 -18.73 5.07
N SER A 117 -7.95 -17.79 5.95
CA SER A 117 -6.56 -17.50 6.30
C SER A 117 -5.90 -18.64 7.06
N GLN A 118 -6.63 -19.35 7.91
CA GLN A 118 -6.15 -20.54 8.64
C GLN A 118 -5.90 -21.71 7.68
N GLU A 119 -6.87 -22.04 6.82
CA GLU A 119 -6.74 -23.08 5.80
C GLU A 119 -5.53 -22.84 4.89
N LYS A 120 -5.28 -21.58 4.51
CA LYS A 120 -4.12 -21.20 3.71
C LYS A 120 -2.79 -21.42 4.44
N TYR A 121 -2.75 -21.13 5.75
CA TYR A 121 -1.57 -21.34 6.57
C TYR A 121 -1.26 -22.83 6.73
N GLU A 122 -2.27 -23.66 7.02
CA GLU A 122 -2.14 -25.12 7.15
C GLU A 122 -1.64 -25.75 5.84
N LEU A 123 -2.13 -25.27 4.68
CA LEU A 123 -1.64 -25.74 3.38
C LEU A 123 -0.16 -25.41 3.16
N GLN A 124 0.29 -24.22 3.55
CA GLN A 124 1.69 -23.81 3.43
C GLN A 124 2.60 -24.63 4.35
N GLU A 125 2.16 -24.89 5.57
CA GLU A 125 2.88 -25.73 6.53
C GLU A 125 3.02 -27.16 6.03
N LYS A 126 1.95 -27.73 5.46
CA LYS A 126 2.00 -29.04 4.81
C LYS A 126 2.98 -29.08 3.63
N GLN A 127 2.95 -28.08 2.75
CA GLN A 127 3.89 -27.97 1.63
C GLN A 127 5.35 -27.89 2.10
N PHE A 128 5.61 -27.22 3.22
CA PHE A 128 6.92 -27.11 3.81
C PHE A 128 7.42 -28.46 4.38
N GLU A 129 6.57 -29.19 5.10
CA GLU A 129 6.90 -30.52 5.59
C GLU A 129 7.09 -31.54 4.45
N ASP A 130 6.25 -31.48 3.40
CA ASP A 130 6.43 -32.31 2.21
C ASP A 130 7.79 -32.05 1.54
N PHE A 131 8.20 -30.78 1.44
CA PHE A 131 9.51 -30.40 0.91
C PHE A 131 10.66 -30.93 1.80
N LYS A 132 10.51 -30.88 3.11
CA LYS A 132 11.48 -31.42 4.07
C LYS A 132 11.63 -32.95 3.93
N ILE A 133 10.53 -33.67 3.76
CA ILE A 133 10.54 -35.12 3.51
C ILE A 133 11.19 -35.43 2.15
N GLN A 134 10.89 -34.65 1.11
CA GLN A 134 11.50 -34.80 -0.22
C GLN A 134 13.02 -34.56 -0.21
N SER A 135 13.47 -33.50 0.45
CA SER A 135 14.90 -33.18 0.58
C SER A 135 15.67 -34.23 1.39
N GLN A 136 15.07 -34.80 2.44
CA GLN A 136 15.68 -35.88 3.22
C GLN A 136 15.69 -37.22 2.44
N SER A 137 14.64 -37.54 1.69
CA SER A 137 14.57 -38.78 0.89
C SER A 137 15.46 -38.75 -0.37
N GLN A 138 15.77 -37.56 -0.90
CA GLN A 138 16.72 -37.39 -2.00
C GLN A 138 18.20 -37.32 -1.54
N GLY A 139 18.44 -37.26 -0.23
CA GLY A 139 19.75 -37.04 0.38
C GLY A 139 20.79 -38.16 0.26
N ASN A 140 20.56 -39.25 -0.50
CA ASN A 140 21.51 -40.38 -0.54
C ASN A 140 21.86 -40.96 -1.91
N LYS A 141 21.41 -40.38 -3.05
CA LYS A 141 21.71 -40.97 -4.37
C LYS A 141 22.23 -40.03 -5.46
N HIS A 142 22.53 -38.75 -5.17
CA HIS A 142 22.96 -37.83 -6.23
C HIS A 142 24.04 -36.81 -5.82
N LEU A 143 25.09 -37.25 -5.12
CA LEU A 143 26.22 -36.39 -4.70
C LEU A 143 27.59 -36.81 -5.25
N SER A 144 27.66 -37.51 -6.38
CA SER A 144 28.96 -37.88 -6.99
C SER A 144 29.14 -37.52 -8.47
N ILE A 145 28.29 -36.68 -9.05
CA ILE A 145 28.50 -36.15 -10.40
C ILE A 145 28.86 -34.66 -10.31
N GLN A 146 30.17 -34.41 -10.21
CA GLN A 146 30.90 -33.31 -10.86
C GLN A 146 30.22 -31.92 -10.86
N ASN A 147 30.14 -31.25 -9.72
CA ASN A 147 30.12 -29.77 -9.68
C ASN A 147 31.50 -29.26 -9.25
N LYS A 148 32.49 -29.47 -10.12
CA LYS A 148 33.78 -28.75 -10.13
C LYS A 148 33.66 -27.46 -10.94
N SER A 149 32.69 -26.62 -10.61
CA SER A 149 32.65 -25.22 -11.05
C SER A 149 32.47 -24.39 -9.80
N GLY A 150 33.51 -23.66 -9.42
CA GLY A 150 33.52 -22.85 -8.22
C GLY A 150 32.46 -21.76 -8.28
N TYR A 151 31.29 -22.04 -7.70
CA TYR A 151 30.37 -21.04 -7.18
C TYR A 151 31.04 -20.36 -5.98
N GLN A 152 32.12 -19.64 -6.24
CA GLN A 152 32.76 -18.78 -5.26
C GLN A 152 31.88 -17.55 -5.07
N ASN A 153 31.36 -17.40 -3.85
CA ASN A 153 30.64 -16.25 -3.34
C ASN A 153 29.48 -15.77 -4.23
N GLU A 154 28.30 -16.32 -3.99
CA GLU A 154 27.02 -15.69 -4.34
C GLU A 154 27.08 -14.23 -3.87
N ARG A 155 27.31 -13.30 -4.80
CA ARG A 155 27.28 -11.87 -4.52
C ARG A 155 25.85 -11.55 -4.11
N GLN A 156 25.62 -11.51 -2.81
CA GLN A 156 24.39 -11.03 -2.22
C GLN A 156 24.37 -9.52 -2.37
N TYR A 157 23.39 -9.01 -3.12
CA TYR A 157 23.29 -7.58 -3.39
C TYR A 157 22.24 -6.92 -2.49
N LEU A 158 22.63 -5.87 -1.77
CA LEU A 158 21.73 -5.13 -0.88
C LEU A 158 21.30 -3.81 -1.51
N THR A 159 20.06 -3.40 -1.24
CA THR A 159 19.50 -2.13 -1.72
C THR A 159 18.86 -1.35 -0.59
N THR A 160 18.68 -0.04 -0.82
CA THR A 160 18.00 0.84 0.13
C THR A 160 16.48 0.68 0.16
N MET A 161 15.90 -0.14 -0.71
CA MET A 161 14.45 -0.29 -0.90
C MET A 161 13.93 -1.71 -0.70
N HIS A 162 14.80 -2.64 -0.29
CA HIS A 162 14.41 -4.00 0.04
C HIS A 162 15.26 -4.55 1.16
N LYS A 163 14.61 -5.24 2.10
CA LYS A 163 15.25 -5.66 3.35
C LYS A 163 16.20 -6.84 3.15
N TYR A 164 15.87 -7.73 2.22
CA TYR A 164 16.59 -8.96 2.01
C TYR A 164 17.59 -8.84 0.86
N PRO A 165 18.66 -9.65 0.86
CA PRO A 165 19.58 -9.72 -0.28
C PRO A 165 18.87 -10.10 -1.57
N LEU A 166 19.37 -9.56 -2.68
CA LEU A 166 18.95 -9.89 -4.03
C LEU A 166 20.01 -10.74 -4.72
N GLU A 167 19.55 -11.63 -5.59
CA GLU A 167 20.36 -12.43 -6.50
C GLU A 167 20.36 -11.79 -7.89
N LYS A 168 21.54 -11.68 -8.53
CA LYS A 168 21.65 -11.22 -9.91
C LYS A 168 21.48 -12.39 -10.87
N LEU A 169 20.48 -12.30 -11.76
CA LEU A 169 20.12 -13.38 -12.67
C LEU A 169 19.50 -12.83 -13.95
N THR A 170 19.46 -13.65 -14.99
CA THR A 170 18.70 -13.36 -16.22
C THR A 170 17.24 -13.79 -16.08
N LEU A 171 16.33 -13.21 -16.87
CA LEU A 171 14.92 -13.64 -16.87
C LEU A 171 14.77 -15.15 -17.18
N ASN A 172 15.60 -15.70 -18.07
CA ASN A 172 15.60 -17.13 -18.36
C ASN A 172 16.02 -17.98 -17.15
N GLN A 173 17.02 -17.54 -16.39
CA GLN A 173 17.39 -18.18 -15.13
C GLN A 173 16.26 -18.09 -14.10
N MET A 174 15.61 -16.92 -13.95
CA MET A 174 14.47 -16.75 -13.03
C MET A 174 13.34 -17.73 -13.33
N ARG A 175 13.00 -17.92 -14.61
CA ARG A 175 11.91 -18.81 -15.05
C ARG A 175 12.15 -20.29 -14.70
N ARG A 176 13.41 -20.68 -14.48
CA ARG A 176 13.79 -22.05 -14.09
C ARG A 176 13.72 -22.28 -12.58
N LEU A 177 13.56 -21.23 -11.79
CA LEU A 177 13.42 -21.37 -10.34
C LEU A 177 12.07 -22.03 -9.98
N PRO A 178 12.01 -22.85 -8.92
CA PRO A 178 10.76 -23.43 -8.45
C PRO A 178 9.72 -22.34 -8.12
N ASN A 179 8.45 -22.53 -8.49
CA ASN A 179 7.36 -21.57 -8.27
C ASN A 179 7.45 -20.24 -9.05
N HIS A 180 8.29 -20.16 -10.09
CA HIS A 180 8.48 -18.94 -10.91
C HIS A 180 7.76 -18.97 -12.27
N ALA A 181 6.81 -19.89 -12.45
CA ALA A 181 6.02 -20.00 -13.69
C ALA A 181 5.26 -18.71 -14.06
N LYS A 182 4.92 -17.86 -13.08
CA LYS A 182 4.26 -16.56 -13.32
C LYS A 182 5.08 -15.59 -14.18
N TYR A 183 6.39 -15.80 -14.29
CA TYR A 183 7.29 -14.94 -15.06
C TYR A 183 7.43 -15.34 -16.54
N LEU A 184 6.67 -16.35 -17.01
CA LEU A 184 6.64 -16.75 -18.42
C LEU A 184 6.27 -15.58 -19.35
N PHE A 185 5.36 -14.70 -18.92
CA PHE A 185 4.90 -13.56 -19.72
C PHE A 185 5.71 -12.27 -19.52
N GLY A 186 6.73 -12.33 -18.67
CA GLY A 186 7.56 -11.20 -18.29
C GLY A 186 7.46 -10.88 -16.79
N TRP A 187 8.09 -9.79 -16.39
CA TRP A 187 8.17 -9.37 -14.99
C TRP A 187 8.10 -7.84 -14.87
N LEU A 188 7.82 -7.33 -13.67
CA LEU A 188 7.73 -5.90 -13.38
C LEU A 188 8.78 -5.50 -12.35
N CYS A 189 9.42 -4.36 -12.57
CA CYS A 189 10.35 -3.79 -11.60
C CYS A 189 9.61 -3.20 -10.41
N ASN A 190 9.83 -3.77 -9.22
CA ASN A 190 9.22 -3.30 -7.96
C ASN A 190 9.67 -1.89 -7.56
N GLY A 191 10.77 -1.39 -8.14
CA GLY A 191 11.21 0.00 -7.98
C GLY A 191 10.12 1.01 -8.37
N ASN A 192 9.16 0.65 -9.23
CA ASN A 192 8.02 1.51 -9.57
C ASN A 192 7.09 1.84 -8.38
N ASN A 193 7.16 1.08 -7.28
CA ASN A 193 6.34 1.31 -6.10
C ASN A 193 6.96 2.33 -5.13
N PHE A 194 8.19 2.79 -5.40
CA PHE A 194 8.95 3.69 -4.55
C PHE A 194 9.12 5.03 -5.25
N ILE A 195 8.26 6.01 -4.90
CA ILE A 195 8.21 7.32 -5.56
C ILE A 195 8.15 8.42 -4.50
N GLY A 196 9.27 9.08 -4.31
CA GLY A 196 9.42 10.27 -3.48
C GLY A 196 9.11 10.06 -2.00
N CYS A 197 9.23 11.15 -1.25
CA CYS A 197 8.78 11.21 0.12
C CYS A 197 7.27 11.44 0.19
N GLN A 198 6.57 10.59 0.94
CA GLN A 198 5.11 10.64 1.09
C GLN A 198 4.64 11.79 1.98
N SER A 199 5.53 12.44 2.74
CA SER A 199 5.19 13.66 3.47
C SER A 199 5.33 14.94 2.63
N GLY A 200 5.64 14.83 1.33
CA GLY A 200 5.86 15.96 0.44
C GLY A 200 7.22 16.64 0.55
N GLN A 201 8.18 16.06 1.31
CA GLN A 201 9.56 16.56 1.26
C GLN A 201 10.14 16.37 -0.14
N THR A 202 10.96 17.31 -0.58
CA THR A 202 11.64 17.27 -1.89
C THR A 202 13.15 17.36 -1.71
N LEU A 203 13.90 17.04 -2.78
CA LEU A 203 15.35 17.11 -2.76
C LEU A 203 15.85 18.55 -2.49
N GLN A 204 15.20 19.55 -3.09
CA GLN A 204 15.55 20.97 -2.98
C GLN A 204 14.85 21.69 -1.81
N GLY A 205 13.86 21.06 -1.17
CA GLY A 205 13.13 21.65 -0.05
C GLY A 205 14.02 21.89 1.19
N PRO A 206 13.57 22.68 2.17
CA PRO A 206 14.30 22.88 3.41
C PRO A 206 14.37 21.58 4.23
N PHE A 207 15.33 21.52 5.15
CA PHE A 207 15.38 20.47 6.16
C PHE A 207 14.24 20.64 7.17
N ARG A 208 13.65 19.54 7.62
CA ARG A 208 12.60 19.56 8.64
C ARG A 208 13.22 19.72 10.02
N GLN A 209 12.58 20.51 10.87
CA GLN A 209 13.05 20.84 12.21
C GLN A 209 11.97 20.71 13.30
N LEU A 210 10.86 20.03 13.02
CA LEU A 210 9.76 19.87 14.00
C LEU A 210 10.15 18.87 15.09
N LEU A 211 10.43 19.35 16.30
CA LEU A 211 10.99 18.55 17.41
C LEU A 211 10.20 17.28 17.77
N ASN A 212 8.87 17.35 17.70
CA ASN A 212 7.99 16.23 18.07
C ASN A 212 7.66 15.31 16.88
N GLU A 213 8.25 15.54 15.71
CA GLU A 213 8.03 14.69 14.54
C GLU A 213 8.66 13.31 14.73
N VAL A 214 7.93 12.25 14.36
CA VAL A 214 8.42 10.87 14.39
C VAL A 214 9.28 10.59 13.16
N ILE A 215 10.48 10.09 13.42
CA ILE A 215 11.46 9.61 12.45
C ILE A 215 11.68 8.11 12.68
N TYR A 216 11.73 7.35 11.60
CA TYR A 216 12.13 5.95 11.59
C TYR A 216 13.59 5.88 11.14
N HIS A 217 14.49 5.72 12.11
CA HIS A 217 15.93 5.89 11.95
C HIS A 217 16.68 4.55 12.00
N CYS A 218 17.65 4.36 11.10
CA CYS A 218 18.68 3.33 11.21
C CYS A 218 19.96 3.93 11.81
N SER A 219 20.33 3.49 13.00
CA SER A 219 21.56 3.95 13.68
C SER A 219 22.84 3.56 12.93
N GLN A 220 22.83 2.46 12.19
CA GLN A 220 23.98 1.92 11.47
C GLN A 220 24.23 2.68 10.15
N CYS A 221 23.18 2.86 9.35
CA CYS A 221 23.29 3.42 8.00
C CYS A 221 22.95 4.90 7.91
N LYS A 222 22.47 5.50 8.99
CA LYS A 222 21.95 6.89 9.02
C LYS A 222 20.84 7.09 7.99
N PHE A 223 19.97 6.08 7.87
CA PHE A 223 18.82 6.09 6.97
C PHE A 223 17.56 6.47 7.75
N ASP A 224 16.82 7.45 7.23
CA ASP A 224 15.67 8.05 7.86
C ASP A 224 14.43 7.99 6.98
N PHE A 225 13.34 7.47 7.55
CA PHE A 225 12.00 7.64 7.02
C PHE A 225 11.18 8.61 7.89
N CYS A 226 10.39 9.46 7.24
CA CYS A 226 9.27 10.07 7.92
C CYS A 226 8.17 9.04 8.13
N GLU A 227 7.27 9.33 9.09
CA GLU A 227 6.14 8.46 9.41
C GLU A 227 5.32 8.07 8.17
N ALA A 228 4.99 9.02 7.30
CA ALA A 228 4.24 8.74 6.07
C ALA A 228 4.95 7.75 5.12
N CYS A 229 6.28 7.83 4.99
CA CYS A 229 7.05 6.89 4.17
C CYS A 229 7.13 5.52 4.82
N PHE A 230 7.29 5.45 6.13
CA PHE A 230 7.28 4.18 6.86
C PHE A 230 5.91 3.50 6.76
N GLN A 231 4.81 4.24 6.89
CA GLN A 231 3.46 3.70 6.71
C GLN A 231 3.23 3.20 5.27
N LYS A 232 3.74 3.90 4.26
CA LYS A 232 3.56 3.54 2.84
C LYS A 232 4.44 2.37 2.40
N TYR A 233 5.73 2.44 2.70
CA TYR A 233 6.74 1.51 2.19
C TYR A 233 7.03 0.38 3.18
N GLY A 234 6.84 0.61 4.48
CA GLY A 234 7.22 -0.31 5.55
C GLY A 234 8.71 -0.22 5.91
N ASN A 235 9.16 -1.20 6.68
CA ASN A 235 10.56 -1.35 7.08
C ASN A 235 11.37 -2.05 5.97
N VAL A 236 11.57 -1.35 4.86
CA VAL A 236 12.24 -1.86 3.64
C VAL A 236 13.75 -1.74 3.70
N HIS A 237 14.28 -1.03 4.68
CA HIS A 237 15.71 -0.92 4.85
C HIS A 237 16.28 -2.27 5.34
N HIS A 238 17.46 -2.65 4.86
CA HIS A 238 18.12 -3.92 5.24
C HIS A 238 18.41 -4.04 6.75
N HIS A 239 18.51 -2.92 7.48
CA HIS A 239 18.48 -2.89 8.94
C HIS A 239 17.13 -2.39 9.46
N ASP A 240 16.74 -2.84 10.65
CA ASP A 240 15.52 -2.36 11.29
C ASP A 240 15.57 -0.87 11.61
N LEU A 241 14.48 -0.18 11.24
CA LEU A 241 14.28 1.22 11.58
C LEU A 241 13.64 1.36 12.95
N GLN A 242 14.23 2.20 13.80
CA GLN A 242 13.74 2.53 15.13
C GLN A 242 12.92 3.82 15.08
N SER A 243 11.73 3.80 15.68
CA SER A 243 10.89 4.99 15.84
C SER A 243 11.42 5.87 16.95
N LEU A 244 11.73 7.13 16.64
CA LEU A 244 12.18 8.14 17.60
C LEU A 244 11.66 9.52 17.21
N THR A 245 11.60 10.47 18.15
CA THR A 245 11.29 11.86 17.82
C THR A 245 12.53 12.57 17.27
N TYR A 246 12.35 13.59 16.44
CA TYR A 246 13.46 14.43 15.95
C TYR A 246 14.29 15.01 17.11
N GLN A 247 13.65 15.43 18.21
CA GLN A 247 14.35 15.86 19.42
C GLN A 247 15.26 14.76 20.01
N ALA A 248 14.83 13.50 20.01
CA ALA A 248 15.66 12.38 20.44
C ALA A 248 16.81 12.12 19.46
N ALA A 249 16.58 12.25 18.15
CA ALA A 249 17.62 12.16 17.13
C ALA A 249 18.76 13.17 17.38
N CYS A 250 18.41 14.42 17.67
CA CYS A 250 19.36 15.50 17.99
C CYS A 250 20.25 15.17 19.20
N LYS A 251 19.73 14.42 20.18
CA LYS A 251 20.50 14.01 21.37
C LYS A 251 21.50 12.90 21.04
N ILE A 252 21.15 12.00 20.11
CA ILE A 252 21.98 10.86 19.72
C ILE A 252 23.06 11.26 18.72
N ASN A 253 22.74 12.18 17.80
CA ASN A 253 23.65 12.57 16.73
C ASN A 253 23.55 14.07 16.41
N LYS A 254 24.66 14.78 16.60
CA LYS A 254 24.78 16.23 16.35
C LYS A 254 24.52 16.61 14.88
N ALA A 255 24.62 15.68 13.93
CA ALA A 255 24.28 15.92 12.53
C ALA A 255 22.82 16.37 12.32
N TYR A 256 21.92 16.05 13.26
CA TYR A 256 20.53 16.47 13.21
C TYR A 256 20.30 17.92 13.63
N ILE A 257 21.29 18.65 14.18
CA ILE A 257 21.08 20.04 14.67
C ILE A 257 20.56 20.97 13.56
N GLY A 258 20.97 20.76 12.31
CA GLY A 258 20.54 21.55 11.15
C GLY A 258 19.17 21.17 10.58
N GLY A 259 18.49 20.18 11.15
CA GLY A 259 17.31 19.55 10.58
C GLY A 259 17.64 18.22 9.90
N TRP A 260 16.60 17.59 9.36
CA TRP A 260 16.72 16.29 8.72
C TRP A 260 15.89 16.21 7.43
N LYS A 261 16.16 15.19 6.61
CA LYS A 261 15.37 14.88 5.41
C LYS A 261 15.10 13.39 5.33
N CYS A 262 13.93 13.03 4.85
CA CYS A 262 13.59 11.64 4.58
C CYS A 262 14.41 11.09 3.39
N ASN A 263 15.06 9.94 3.53
CA ASN A 263 15.82 9.32 2.44
C ASN A 263 14.96 8.92 1.23
N ALA A 264 13.65 8.74 1.42
CA ALA A 264 12.72 8.45 0.32
C ALA A 264 12.59 9.59 -0.70
N ILE A 265 13.08 10.82 -0.41
CA ILE A 265 13.17 11.88 -1.44
C ILE A 265 14.03 11.47 -2.64
N ARG A 266 14.87 10.43 -2.51
CA ARG A 266 15.72 9.88 -3.57
C ARG A 266 15.09 8.69 -4.29
N TYR A 267 13.85 8.33 -3.96
CA TYR A 267 13.12 7.32 -4.70
C TYR A 267 12.45 7.95 -5.92
N PHE A 268 12.97 7.66 -7.10
CA PHE A 268 12.50 8.22 -8.37
C PHE A 268 11.50 7.31 -9.10
N GLY A 269 11.25 6.12 -8.58
CA GLY A 269 10.51 5.08 -9.29
C GLY A 269 11.36 4.40 -10.36
N CYS A 270 10.83 3.32 -10.94
CA CYS A 270 11.38 2.75 -12.15
C CYS A 270 10.98 3.59 -13.36
N ASN A 271 11.95 4.03 -14.16
CA ASN A 271 11.70 4.81 -15.38
C ASN A 271 11.02 4.02 -16.50
N GLN A 272 11.00 2.68 -16.43
CA GLN A 272 10.21 1.84 -17.33
C GLN A 272 8.74 1.70 -16.90
N GLY A 273 8.36 2.30 -15.76
CA GLY A 273 6.97 2.39 -15.29
C GLY A 273 6.34 1.02 -15.00
N SER A 274 5.21 0.74 -15.66
CA SER A 274 4.44 -0.50 -15.53
C SER A 274 4.65 -1.45 -16.72
N MET A 275 5.66 -1.19 -17.57
CA MET A 275 5.94 -2.07 -18.70
C MET A 275 6.56 -3.39 -18.22
N ALA A 276 6.03 -4.50 -18.72
CA ALA A 276 6.57 -5.82 -18.44
C ALA A 276 7.87 -6.03 -19.22
N HIS A 277 8.92 -6.39 -18.51
CA HIS A 277 10.20 -6.83 -19.03
C HIS A 277 10.09 -8.25 -19.57
N LYS A 278 10.47 -8.48 -20.83
CA LYS A 278 10.25 -9.76 -21.53
C LYS A 278 11.50 -10.38 -22.14
N ASP A 279 12.60 -9.65 -22.22
CA ASP A 279 13.85 -10.15 -22.80
C ASP A 279 14.41 -11.29 -21.93
N PRO A 280 14.53 -12.53 -22.45
CA PRO A 280 15.02 -13.66 -21.68
C PRO A 280 16.45 -13.49 -21.14
N ASN A 281 17.26 -12.65 -21.79
CA ASN A 281 18.66 -12.40 -21.42
C ASN A 281 18.83 -11.13 -20.56
N GLU A 282 17.76 -10.38 -20.31
CA GLU A 282 17.82 -9.21 -19.46
C GLU A 282 18.23 -9.58 -18.03
N ILE A 283 19.20 -8.83 -17.51
CA ILE A 283 19.68 -8.93 -16.13
C ILE A 283 18.68 -8.25 -15.19
N LEU A 284 18.31 -8.96 -14.14
CA LEU A 284 17.54 -8.44 -13.02
C LEU A 284 18.13 -8.88 -11.67
N TYR A 285 17.64 -8.23 -10.63
CA TYR A 285 17.99 -8.52 -9.24
C TYR A 285 16.75 -8.98 -8.50
N HIS A 286 16.81 -10.16 -7.91
CA HIS A 286 15.62 -10.90 -7.52
C HIS A 286 15.71 -11.47 -6.09
N ASP A 287 14.61 -11.36 -5.33
CA ASP A 287 14.36 -12.11 -4.10
C ASP A 287 13.26 -13.15 -4.37
N SER A 288 13.65 -14.42 -4.36
CA SER A 288 12.77 -15.56 -4.64
C SER A 288 11.71 -15.79 -3.58
N GLN A 289 11.97 -15.43 -2.32
CA GLN A 289 11.03 -15.64 -1.22
C GLN A 289 9.94 -14.56 -1.20
N ARG A 290 10.28 -13.31 -1.54
CA ARG A 290 9.34 -12.18 -1.51
C ARG A 290 8.81 -11.77 -2.87
N SER A 291 9.29 -12.38 -3.96
CA SER A 291 8.97 -11.99 -5.32
C SER A 291 9.26 -10.51 -5.60
N PHE A 292 10.39 -10.02 -5.09
CA PHE A 292 10.86 -8.66 -5.30
C PHE A 292 11.88 -8.65 -6.44
N ASN A 293 11.71 -7.76 -7.40
CA ASN A 293 12.49 -7.69 -8.63
C ASN A 293 12.92 -6.24 -8.88
N LEU A 294 14.19 -6.03 -9.23
CA LEU A 294 14.68 -4.76 -9.75
C LEU A 294 15.33 -4.96 -11.10
N CYS A 295 15.06 -4.04 -12.02
CA CYS A 295 15.88 -3.94 -13.24
C CYS A 295 17.26 -3.42 -12.89
N GLN A 296 18.22 -3.71 -13.76
CA GLN A 296 19.60 -3.30 -13.58
C GLN A 296 19.71 -1.79 -13.28
N LYS A 297 18.97 -0.94 -14.01
CA LYS A 297 18.94 0.52 -13.78
C LYS A 297 18.48 0.89 -12.37
N CYS A 298 17.39 0.28 -11.88
CA CYS A 298 16.92 0.53 -10.51
C CYS A 298 17.89 -0.01 -9.47
N PHE A 299 18.48 -1.18 -9.70
CA PHE A 299 19.48 -1.74 -8.79
C PHE A 299 20.66 -0.77 -8.60
N ILE A 300 21.24 -0.26 -9.70
CA ILE A 300 22.36 0.69 -9.65
C ILE A 300 22.00 1.95 -8.87
N LEU A 301 20.80 2.49 -9.09
CA LEU A 301 20.32 3.70 -8.41
C LEU A 301 20.14 3.50 -6.90
N TYR A 302 19.78 2.28 -6.48
CA TYR A 302 19.39 2.00 -5.09
C TYR A 302 20.35 1.08 -4.33
N SER A 303 21.47 0.68 -4.94
CA SER A 303 22.49 -0.14 -4.31
C SER A 303 23.15 0.59 -3.14
N ILE A 304 23.50 -0.19 -2.11
CA ILE A 304 24.17 0.33 -0.92
C ILE A 304 25.69 0.43 -1.11
N ASN A 305 26.28 -0.45 -1.92
CA ASN A 305 27.72 -0.46 -2.16
C ASN A 305 28.09 0.51 -3.29
N ASP A 306 28.98 1.46 -2.99
CA ASP A 306 29.48 2.40 -4.01
C ASP A 306 30.31 1.69 -5.11
N LYS A 307 30.94 0.55 -4.80
CA LYS A 307 31.65 -0.26 -5.80
C LYS A 307 30.73 -0.73 -6.93
N ASP A 308 29.50 -1.12 -6.59
CA ASP A 308 28.52 -1.59 -7.55
C ASP A 308 27.96 -0.45 -8.43
N ARG A 309 28.09 0.81 -8.00
CA ARG A 309 27.70 1.97 -8.82
C ARG A 309 28.70 2.25 -9.94
N ASN A 310 29.99 2.07 -9.67
CA ASN A 310 31.04 2.39 -10.64
C ASN A 310 31.13 1.36 -11.77
N GLU A 311 30.93 0.06 -11.50
CA GLU A 311 30.95 -1.00 -12.53
C GLU A 311 29.85 -0.86 -13.59
N ALA A 312 28.80 -0.09 -13.32
CA ALA A 312 27.65 0.02 -14.19
C ALA A 312 27.67 1.19 -15.19
N PHE A 313 28.64 2.10 -15.06
CA PHE A 313 28.85 3.20 -16.02
C PHE A 313 29.90 2.87 -17.09
N ASP A 314 30.58 1.73 -16.97
CA ASP A 314 31.60 1.26 -17.92
C ASP A 314 31.06 0.29 -19.00
N LEU A 315 29.73 0.16 -19.15
CA LEU A 315 29.03 -0.66 -20.15
C LEU A 315 28.06 0.18 -20.98
#